data_AF-A0A521T220-F1
#
_entry.id   AF-A0A521T220-F1
#
_cell.length_a   1.000
_cell.length_b   1.000
_cell.length_c   1.000
_cell.angle_alpha   90.00
_cell.angle_beta   90.00
_cell.angle_gamma   90.00
#
_symmetry.space_group_name_H-M   'P 1'
#
loop_
_entity.id
_entity.type
_entity.pdbx_description
1 polymer ?
#
loop_
_entity_poly.entity_id
_entity_poly.type
_entity_poly.pdbx_seq_one_letter_code
_entity_poly.pdbx_strand_id
1 'polypeptide(L)'
;MKANPSNGLTRRQFLQLGGLAALSLAARPLRRGTGVKFGRVVDKTLSAYDQPAFSAATARQFSLDDILPIVRTVQGPEGPAHNADWHEIEGGGYVHSGLLQPVDFLLNEPVDGLSVNGQLAEVTVPYTDAYALFTKSGAPAYRYYFHSTHWVNALIIDERTLTAWYRVMDDKFDHRTYFVQAEHLRLLPERELSPISPDVPLRDKRLEVRIQDQLVIAYEYGDPVLLAQVATGDEAANPNWRTPVGSFQTYYKRASRHMIAGNLALGNYDLPGVPWVCYFTNLGHAFHGTYWHNDFGRPRSHGCVNLKPDDARWLFRWTMPAVPPERQLKYDFEGTWVDIVA
;
A
#
# COMPACT_ATOMS: atom_id res chain seq x y z
N MET A 1 57.99 4.42 -15.19
CA MET A 1 56.76 5.17 -14.89
C MET A 1 55.99 4.37 -13.85
N LYS A 2 55.91 4.87 -12.60
CA LYS A 2 55.20 4.20 -11.49
C LYS A 2 53.73 4.62 -11.52
N ALA A 3 52.83 3.64 -11.39
CA ALA A 3 51.39 3.82 -11.31
C ALA A 3 50.98 4.48 -9.98
N ASN A 4 49.99 5.37 -10.06
CA ASN A 4 49.33 6.03 -8.92
C ASN A 4 48.46 5.02 -8.15
N PRO A 5 48.47 5.01 -6.80
CA PRO A 5 47.50 4.27 -6.02
C PRO A 5 46.18 5.04 -5.90
N SER A 6 45.09 4.30 -6.05
CA SER A 6 43.70 4.73 -5.88
C SER A 6 43.42 5.23 -4.46
N ASN A 7 42.97 6.48 -4.32
CA ASN A 7 42.45 7.03 -3.07
C ASN A 7 41.07 6.43 -2.76
N GLY A 8 41.02 5.43 -1.87
CA GLY A 8 39.79 5.03 -1.21
C GLY A 8 39.36 6.04 -0.15
N LEU A 9 38.05 6.29 -0.05
CA LEU A 9 37.46 7.18 0.95
C LEU A 9 37.82 6.72 2.36
N THR A 10 38.29 7.65 3.19
CA THR A 10 38.64 7.35 4.59
C THR A 10 37.37 7.17 5.44
N ARG A 11 37.44 6.37 6.51
CA ARG A 11 36.34 6.16 7.49
C ARG A 11 35.72 7.47 8.00
N ARG A 12 36.53 8.54 8.08
CA ARG A 12 36.10 9.89 8.47
C ARG A 12 35.26 10.59 7.39
N GLN A 13 35.61 10.42 6.12
CA GLN A 13 34.83 10.93 4.99
C GLN A 13 33.51 10.14 4.82
N PHE A 14 33.50 8.84 5.12
CA PHE A 14 32.27 8.03 5.17
C PHE A 14 31.28 8.52 6.25
N LEU A 15 31.79 8.82 7.46
CA LEU A 15 30.95 9.36 8.54
C LEU A 15 30.46 10.79 8.26
N GLN A 16 31.26 11.61 7.57
CA GLN A 16 30.85 12.95 7.15
C GLN A 16 29.79 12.94 6.04
N LEU A 17 29.88 11.99 5.09
CA LEU A 17 28.83 11.76 4.09
C LEU A 17 27.54 11.21 4.72
N GLY A 18 27.63 10.30 5.70
CA GLY A 18 26.49 9.83 6.47
C GLY A 18 25.80 10.94 7.29
N GLY A 19 26.57 11.88 7.84
CA GLY A 19 26.03 13.04 8.56
C GLY A 19 25.33 14.07 7.67
N LEU A 20 25.83 14.28 6.44
CA LEU A 20 25.21 15.19 5.47
C LEU A 20 23.93 14.60 4.85
N ALA A 21 23.90 13.28 4.59
CA ALA A 21 22.67 12.58 4.19
C ALA A 21 21.60 12.59 5.30
N ALA A 22 22.01 12.52 6.57
CA ALA A 22 21.08 12.66 7.70
C ALA A 22 20.50 14.08 7.83
N LEU A 23 21.26 15.12 7.47
CA LEU A 23 20.82 16.52 7.51
C LEU A 23 19.89 16.89 6.34
N SER A 24 20.05 16.30 5.15
CA SER A 24 19.11 16.48 4.03
C SER A 24 17.80 15.69 4.23
N LEU A 25 17.83 14.57 4.95
CA LEU A 25 16.63 13.85 5.40
C LEU A 25 15.87 14.56 6.53
N ALA A 26 16.54 15.46 7.28
CA ALA A 26 15.93 16.21 8.39
C ALA A 26 15.09 17.42 7.96
N ALA A 27 15.06 17.76 6.66
CA ALA A 27 14.30 18.90 6.12
C ALA A 27 12.94 18.51 5.51
N ARG A 28 12.38 17.35 5.86
CA ARG A 28 10.93 17.17 5.73
C ARG A 28 10.28 17.84 6.95
N PRO A 29 9.25 18.69 6.78
CA PRO A 29 8.40 18.98 7.93
C PRO A 29 7.94 17.63 8.45
N LEU A 30 8.23 17.31 9.72
CA LEU A 30 7.45 16.32 10.42
C LEU A 30 6.01 16.78 10.20
N ARG A 31 5.28 16.13 9.30
CA ARG A 31 3.83 16.12 9.37
C ARG A 31 3.58 15.53 10.75
N ARG A 32 3.37 16.40 11.75
CA ARG A 32 2.59 16.07 12.93
C ARG A 32 1.21 15.71 12.37
N GLY A 33 1.09 14.47 11.92
CA GLY A 33 -0.19 13.89 11.59
C GLY A 33 -1.03 14.01 12.85
N THR A 34 -2.25 14.52 12.69
CA THR A 34 -3.35 14.13 13.57
C THR A 34 -3.23 12.63 13.78
N GLY A 35 -3.04 12.17 15.02
CA GLY A 35 -2.80 10.75 15.31
C GLY A 35 -3.85 9.84 14.66
N VAL A 36 -3.50 8.57 14.44
CA VAL A 36 -4.45 7.58 13.92
C VAL A 36 -5.68 7.57 14.84
N LYS A 37 -6.85 7.89 14.28
CA LYS A 37 -8.10 7.99 15.06
C LYS A 37 -8.88 6.69 15.12
N PHE A 38 -8.75 5.87 14.08
CA PHE A 38 -9.47 4.60 13.96
C PHE A 38 -8.55 3.54 13.35
N GLY A 39 -8.73 2.29 13.80
CA GLY A 39 -8.08 1.12 13.23
C GLY A 39 -9.10 0.04 12.89
N ARG A 40 -9.04 -0.53 11.68
CA ARG A 40 -9.81 -1.72 11.30
C ARG A 40 -9.02 -2.96 11.64
N VAL A 41 -9.64 -3.92 12.33
CA VAL A 41 -9.06 -5.23 12.59
C VAL A 41 -8.89 -6.00 11.28
N VAL A 42 -7.67 -6.46 10.99
CA VAL A 42 -7.33 -7.12 9.71
C VAL A 42 -7.21 -8.64 9.79
N ASP A 43 -7.21 -9.18 11.01
CA ASP A 43 -7.14 -10.63 11.25
C ASP A 43 -8.48 -11.15 11.77
N LYS A 44 -8.70 -12.47 11.73
CA LYS A 44 -9.94 -13.11 12.18
C LYS A 44 -10.25 -12.82 13.65
N THR A 45 -9.21 -12.67 14.45
CA THR A 45 -9.33 -12.37 15.88
C THR A 45 -8.19 -11.46 16.30
N LEU A 46 -8.51 -10.43 17.09
CA LEU A 46 -7.53 -9.54 17.72
C LEU A 46 -7.80 -9.48 19.22
N SER A 47 -6.79 -9.80 20.03
CA SER A 47 -6.83 -9.63 21.48
C SER A 47 -6.43 -8.21 21.87
N ALA A 48 -7.23 -7.58 22.73
CA ALA A 48 -6.83 -6.44 23.54
C ALA A 48 -6.35 -6.90 24.91
N TYR A 49 -5.31 -6.24 25.39
CA TYR A 49 -4.61 -6.54 26.62
C TYR A 49 -4.79 -5.41 27.63
N ASP A 50 -4.69 -5.70 28.93
CA ASP A 50 -4.76 -4.67 29.98
C ASP A 50 -3.52 -3.75 30.01
N GLN A 51 -2.40 -4.21 29.44
CA GLN A 51 -1.17 -3.47 29.25
C GLN A 51 -0.65 -3.64 27.79
N PRO A 52 0.19 -2.73 27.26
CA PRO A 52 0.73 -2.83 25.90
C PRO A 52 1.85 -3.89 25.80
N ALA A 53 1.53 -5.12 26.14
CA ALA A 53 2.43 -6.26 26.16
C ALA A 53 1.66 -7.55 25.84
N PHE A 54 2.27 -8.47 25.10
CA PHE A 54 1.62 -9.74 24.73
C PHE A 54 1.51 -10.71 25.90
N SER A 55 2.40 -10.58 26.90
CA SER A 55 2.36 -11.36 28.14
C SER A 55 1.26 -10.93 29.12
N ALA A 56 0.62 -9.78 28.87
CA ALA A 56 -0.37 -9.20 29.76
C ALA A 56 -1.73 -9.93 29.68
N ALA A 57 -2.65 -9.62 30.60
CA ALA A 57 -3.93 -10.31 30.64
C ALA A 57 -4.81 -9.86 29.46
N THR A 58 -5.42 -10.83 28.76
CA THR A 58 -6.39 -10.51 27.71
C THR A 58 -7.65 -9.90 28.34
N ALA A 59 -7.96 -8.67 27.97
CA ALA A 59 -9.12 -7.94 28.45
C ALA A 59 -10.35 -8.16 27.56
N ARG A 60 -10.16 -8.16 26.24
CA ARG A 60 -11.24 -8.24 25.25
C ARG A 60 -10.74 -8.85 23.94
N GLN A 61 -11.65 -9.37 23.12
CA GLN A 61 -11.37 -9.80 21.76
C GLN A 61 -12.24 -9.04 20.75
N PHE A 62 -11.71 -8.91 19.55
CA PHE A 62 -12.37 -8.33 18.38
C PHE A 62 -12.29 -9.28 17.20
N SER A 63 -13.21 -9.10 16.27
CA SER A 63 -13.30 -9.86 15.03
C SER A 63 -12.78 -9.05 13.85
N LEU A 64 -12.52 -9.74 12.73
CA LEU A 64 -12.22 -9.12 11.45
C LEU A 64 -13.24 -8.02 11.12
N ASP A 65 -12.74 -6.89 10.62
CA ASP A 65 -13.48 -5.70 10.23
C ASP A 65 -14.08 -4.86 11.37
N ASP A 66 -13.89 -5.24 12.64
CA ASP A 66 -14.22 -4.34 13.75
C ASP A 66 -13.43 -3.04 13.61
N ILE A 67 -14.11 -1.90 13.78
CA ILE A 67 -13.50 -0.57 13.74
C ILE A 67 -13.31 -0.07 15.16
N LEU A 68 -12.05 0.12 15.54
CA LEU A 68 -11.66 0.50 16.89
C LEU A 68 -11.28 1.98 16.93
N PRO A 69 -11.97 2.81 17.73
CA PRO A 69 -11.50 4.16 18.03
C PRO A 69 -10.20 4.10 18.84
N ILE A 70 -9.18 4.81 18.36
CA ILE A 70 -7.85 4.85 18.96
C ILE A 70 -7.72 6.15 19.77
N VAL A 71 -7.41 5.99 21.06
CA VAL A 71 -7.18 7.11 21.98
C VAL A 71 -5.78 7.69 21.76
N ARG A 72 -4.77 6.83 21.71
CA ARG A 72 -3.36 7.19 21.47
C ARG A 72 -2.53 5.98 21.08
N THR A 73 -1.37 6.26 20.52
CA THR A 73 -0.30 5.28 20.32
C THR A 73 0.68 5.33 21.48
N VAL A 74 1.10 4.16 21.95
CA VAL A 74 2.12 3.96 22.97
C VAL A 74 3.19 2.99 22.48
N GLN A 75 4.39 3.08 23.05
CA GLN A 75 5.43 2.08 22.83
C GLN A 75 5.29 1.00 23.91
N GLY A 76 5.18 -0.26 23.50
CA GLY A 76 5.18 -1.40 24.41
C GLY A 76 6.60 -1.81 24.80
N PRO A 77 6.82 -2.35 26.01
CA PRO A 77 8.08 -2.99 26.36
C PRO A 77 8.28 -4.32 25.59
N GLU A 78 7.19 -4.87 25.06
CA GLU A 78 7.16 -6.10 24.27
C GLU A 78 6.62 -5.80 22.86
N GLY A 79 7.20 -6.45 21.86
CA GLY A 79 6.82 -6.28 20.46
C GLY A 79 7.91 -6.77 19.52
N PRO A 80 7.57 -7.07 18.25
CA PRO A 80 8.59 -7.30 17.24
C PRO A 80 9.52 -6.07 17.13
N ALA A 81 10.82 -6.30 16.93
CA ALA A 81 11.81 -5.21 16.87
C ALA A 81 11.51 -4.17 15.77
N HIS A 82 10.78 -4.57 14.72
CA HIS A 82 10.39 -3.70 13.62
C HIS A 82 9.13 -2.87 13.90
N ASN A 83 8.34 -3.21 14.93
CA ASN A 83 7.09 -2.55 15.28
C ASN A 83 6.75 -2.71 16.79
N ALA A 84 7.09 -1.69 17.58
CA ALA A 84 6.79 -1.62 19.01
C ALA A 84 5.51 -0.82 19.33
N ASP A 85 4.76 -0.40 18.30
CA ASP A 85 3.59 0.46 18.47
C ASP A 85 2.37 -0.34 18.92
N TRP A 86 1.75 0.13 19.99
CA TRP A 86 0.47 -0.32 20.51
C TRP A 86 -0.53 0.83 20.50
N HIS A 87 -1.81 0.51 20.34
CA HIS A 87 -2.90 1.48 20.40
C HIS A 87 -3.74 1.25 21.65
N GLU A 88 -3.87 2.29 22.47
CA GLU A 88 -4.92 2.35 23.48
C GLU A 88 -6.24 2.63 22.77
N ILE A 89 -7.27 1.84 23.05
CA ILE A 89 -8.57 1.93 22.38
C ILE A 89 -9.64 2.46 23.33
N GLU A 90 -10.68 3.06 22.75
CA GLU A 90 -11.84 3.51 23.53
C GLU A 90 -12.53 2.32 24.22
N GLY A 91 -12.97 2.56 25.46
CA GLY A 91 -13.46 1.50 26.34
C GLY A 91 -12.36 0.70 27.06
N GLY A 92 -11.09 1.05 26.87
CA GLY A 92 -9.95 0.49 27.58
C GLY A 92 -9.31 -0.72 26.90
N GLY A 93 -8.05 -0.94 27.27
CA GLY A 93 -7.19 -1.99 26.73
C GLY A 93 -6.25 -1.50 25.62
N TYR A 94 -5.30 -2.35 25.28
CA TYR A 94 -4.23 -2.10 24.32
C TYR A 94 -4.20 -3.19 23.26
N VAL A 95 -4.10 -2.79 21.99
CA VAL A 95 -3.96 -3.71 20.86
C VAL A 95 -2.68 -3.38 20.09
N HIS A 96 -2.00 -4.40 19.57
CA HIS A 96 -0.79 -4.18 18.78
C HIS A 96 -1.14 -3.61 17.40
N SER A 97 -0.37 -2.62 16.93
CA SER A 97 -0.66 -1.87 15.71
C SER A 97 -0.56 -2.69 14.41
N GLY A 98 0.22 -3.78 14.41
CA GLY A 98 0.46 -4.60 13.22
C GLY A 98 -0.80 -5.33 12.71
N LEU A 99 -1.80 -5.48 13.59
CA LEU A 99 -3.09 -6.12 13.29
C LEU A 99 -4.23 -5.11 13.09
N LEU A 100 -3.92 -3.82 13.06
CA LEU A 100 -4.87 -2.76 12.74
C LEU A 100 -4.46 -2.03 11.46
N GLN A 101 -5.35 -1.98 10.48
CA GLN A 101 -5.24 -1.05 9.37
C GLN A 101 -5.67 0.34 9.86
N PRO A 102 -4.83 1.37 9.80
CA PRO A 102 -5.26 2.75 10.02
C PRO A 102 -6.35 3.12 9.01
N VAL A 103 -7.48 3.67 9.48
CA VAL A 103 -8.62 4.05 8.64
C VAL A 103 -9.19 5.41 9.04
N ASP A 104 -9.95 6.00 8.13
CA ASP A 104 -10.71 7.24 8.36
C ASP A 104 -12.15 7.10 7.84
N PHE A 105 -13.02 8.03 8.22
CA PHE A 105 -14.41 8.11 7.78
C PHE A 105 -14.63 9.40 6.96
N LEU A 106 -14.04 9.44 5.76
CA LEU A 106 -14.20 10.58 4.87
C LEU A 106 -15.25 10.25 3.81
N LEU A 107 -16.42 10.87 3.94
CA LEU A 107 -17.44 10.89 2.88
C LEU A 107 -17.10 11.97 1.85
N ASN A 108 -17.52 11.73 0.61
CA ASN A 108 -17.21 12.57 -0.55
C ASN A 108 -18.50 13.00 -1.24
N GLU A 109 -18.47 14.19 -1.85
CA GLU A 109 -19.53 14.62 -2.75
C GLU A 109 -19.47 13.80 -4.05
N PRO A 110 -20.56 13.11 -4.45
CA PRO A 110 -20.60 12.39 -5.71
C PRO A 110 -20.43 13.34 -6.90
N VAL A 111 -19.50 12.99 -7.77
CA VAL A 111 -19.20 13.70 -9.02
C VAL A 111 -19.76 12.93 -10.20
N ASP A 112 -20.48 13.64 -11.07
CA ASP A 112 -21.03 13.14 -12.35
C ASP A 112 -20.07 13.43 -13.52
N GLY A 113 -20.45 13.08 -14.76
CA GLY A 113 -19.67 13.36 -15.96
C GLY A 113 -18.47 12.45 -16.14
N LEU A 114 -18.52 11.24 -15.55
CA LEU A 114 -17.46 10.24 -15.65
C LEU A 114 -17.22 9.80 -17.10
N SER A 115 -15.94 9.64 -17.47
CA SER A 115 -15.56 9.06 -18.75
C SER A 115 -16.03 7.61 -18.85
N VAL A 116 -16.42 7.20 -20.07
CA VAL A 116 -16.74 5.79 -20.37
C VAL A 116 -15.57 4.84 -20.12
N ASN A 117 -14.33 5.34 -20.26
CA ASN A 117 -13.11 4.59 -19.98
C ASN A 117 -12.82 4.45 -18.47
N GLY A 118 -13.61 5.14 -17.66
CA GLY A 118 -13.52 5.19 -16.22
C GLY A 118 -12.62 6.32 -15.70
N GLN A 119 -12.79 6.61 -14.43
CA GLN A 119 -11.92 7.45 -13.62
C GLN A 119 -11.52 6.65 -12.38
N LEU A 120 -10.26 6.77 -11.96
CA LEU A 120 -9.78 6.07 -10.78
C LEU A 120 -10.36 6.72 -9.51
N ALA A 121 -10.80 5.89 -8.58
CA ALA A 121 -11.32 6.28 -7.29
C ALA A 121 -10.64 5.49 -6.17
N GLU A 122 -10.64 6.05 -4.97
CA GLU A 122 -10.10 5.46 -3.75
C GLU A 122 -11.21 5.35 -2.71
N VAL A 123 -11.28 4.23 -1.98
CA VAL A 123 -12.18 4.09 -0.83
C VAL A 123 -11.62 4.88 0.35
N THR A 124 -12.40 5.81 0.88
CA THR A 124 -11.99 6.73 1.96
C THR A 124 -12.79 6.56 3.26
N VAL A 125 -13.54 5.46 3.36
CA VAL A 125 -14.17 4.94 4.59
C VAL A 125 -13.53 3.60 4.96
N PRO A 126 -13.68 3.07 6.19
CA PRO A 126 -12.97 1.85 6.58
C PRO A 126 -13.21 0.66 5.63
N TYR A 127 -14.45 0.53 5.17
CA TYR A 127 -14.83 -0.33 4.07
C TYR A 127 -16.19 0.08 3.50
N THR A 128 -16.45 -0.34 2.26
CA THR A 128 -17.77 -0.28 1.62
C THR A 128 -18.10 -1.61 1.00
N ASP A 129 -19.36 -2.01 1.09
CA ASP A 129 -19.86 -3.21 0.43
C ASP A 129 -20.23 -2.88 -1.03
N ALA A 130 -19.88 -3.80 -1.93
CA ALA A 130 -20.10 -3.71 -3.36
C ALA A 130 -21.13 -4.74 -3.81
N TYR A 131 -22.13 -4.30 -4.54
CA TYR A 131 -23.32 -5.09 -4.88
C TYR A 131 -23.42 -5.32 -6.39
N ALA A 132 -24.06 -6.42 -6.80
CA ALA A 132 -24.30 -6.69 -8.22
C ALA A 132 -25.31 -5.73 -8.87
N LEU A 133 -26.17 -5.12 -8.06
CA LEU A 133 -27.15 -4.09 -8.45
C LEU A 133 -26.98 -2.89 -7.52
N PHE A 134 -27.43 -1.69 -7.93
CA PHE A 134 -27.36 -0.45 -7.14
C PHE A 134 -28.38 -0.42 -5.98
N THR A 135 -28.41 -1.48 -5.17
CA THR A 135 -29.31 -1.63 -4.03
C THR A 135 -28.64 -2.44 -2.91
N LYS A 136 -28.98 -2.11 -1.67
CA LYS A 136 -28.55 -2.85 -0.47
C LYS A 136 -29.43 -4.08 -0.18
N SER A 137 -30.46 -4.37 -0.98
CA SER A 137 -31.39 -5.49 -0.73
C SER A 137 -30.78 -6.87 -0.99
N GLY A 138 -29.65 -6.96 -1.70
CA GLY A 138 -28.96 -8.22 -1.97
C GLY A 138 -27.76 -8.45 -1.05
N ALA A 139 -27.20 -9.65 -1.09
CA ALA A 139 -25.90 -9.91 -0.47
C ALA A 139 -24.79 -9.14 -1.19
N PRO A 140 -23.80 -8.60 -0.46
CA PRO A 140 -22.65 -7.97 -1.09
C PRO A 140 -21.84 -9.01 -1.87
N ALA A 141 -21.43 -8.65 -3.08
CA ALA A 141 -20.55 -9.47 -3.91
C ALA A 141 -19.11 -9.38 -3.42
N TYR A 142 -18.70 -8.18 -2.99
CA TYR A 142 -17.38 -7.90 -2.43
C TYR A 142 -17.47 -6.86 -1.32
N ARG A 143 -16.43 -6.81 -0.49
CA ARG A 143 -16.13 -5.70 0.40
C ARG A 143 -14.86 -5.02 -0.07
N TYR A 144 -14.92 -3.71 -0.28
CA TYR A 144 -13.78 -2.88 -0.66
C TYR A 144 -13.30 -2.10 0.56
N TYR A 145 -12.00 -2.12 0.82
CA TYR A 145 -11.42 -1.59 2.04
C TYR A 145 -10.80 -0.22 1.83
N PHE A 146 -10.63 0.54 2.91
CA PHE A 146 -9.90 1.80 2.93
C PHE A 146 -8.59 1.72 2.14
N HIS A 147 -8.30 2.74 1.33
CA HIS A 147 -7.17 2.82 0.38
C HIS A 147 -7.16 1.81 -0.78
N SER A 148 -8.12 0.90 -0.89
CA SER A 148 -8.31 0.16 -2.15
C SER A 148 -8.73 1.14 -3.25
N THR A 149 -8.26 0.88 -4.47
CA THR A 149 -8.51 1.74 -5.63
C THR A 149 -9.32 1.00 -6.67
N HIS A 150 -10.23 1.70 -7.34
CA HIS A 150 -11.21 1.12 -8.26
C HIS A 150 -11.46 2.05 -9.44
N TRP A 151 -11.69 1.51 -10.63
CA TRP A 151 -12.12 2.29 -11.78
C TRP A 151 -13.64 2.43 -11.79
N VAL A 152 -14.15 3.65 -11.82
CA VAL A 152 -15.60 3.94 -11.87
C VAL A 152 -15.96 4.63 -13.17
N ASN A 153 -17.07 4.27 -13.80
CA ASN A 153 -17.44 4.80 -15.12
C ASN A 153 -18.89 5.27 -15.25
N ALA A 154 -19.66 5.27 -14.17
CA ALA A 154 -21.00 5.84 -14.13
C ALA A 154 -21.41 6.20 -12.70
N LEU A 155 -22.14 7.30 -12.57
CA LEU A 155 -22.91 7.67 -11.40
C LEU A 155 -24.39 7.34 -11.66
N ILE A 156 -25.03 6.65 -10.72
CA ILE A 156 -26.43 6.25 -10.79
C ILE A 156 -27.12 6.72 -9.53
N ILE A 157 -28.27 7.38 -9.67
CA ILE A 157 -29.10 7.76 -8.53
C ILE A 157 -30.29 6.81 -8.48
N ASP A 158 -30.47 6.12 -7.36
CA ASP A 158 -31.71 5.37 -7.13
C ASP A 158 -32.82 6.35 -6.77
N GLU A 159 -33.70 6.67 -7.72
CA GLU A 159 -34.78 7.64 -7.55
C GLU A 159 -35.72 7.33 -6.37
N ARG A 160 -35.78 6.07 -5.92
CA ARG A 160 -36.64 5.65 -4.80
C ARG A 160 -36.04 6.01 -3.44
N THR A 161 -34.72 5.98 -3.33
CA THR A 161 -33.98 6.19 -2.08
C THR A 161 -33.13 7.46 -2.09
N LEU A 162 -33.04 8.12 -3.25
CA LEU A 162 -32.14 9.24 -3.55
C LEU A 162 -30.66 8.95 -3.25
N THR A 163 -30.28 7.67 -3.18
CA THR A 163 -28.90 7.27 -2.92
C THR A 163 -28.11 7.28 -4.23
N ALA A 164 -26.92 7.89 -4.18
CA ALA A 164 -25.96 7.91 -5.28
C ALA A 164 -25.04 6.67 -5.23
N TRP A 165 -24.82 6.06 -6.39
CA TRP A 165 -24.04 4.84 -6.57
C TRP A 165 -23.02 5.02 -7.69
N TYR A 166 -21.77 4.62 -7.44
CA TYR A 166 -20.79 4.46 -8.51
C TYR A 166 -20.81 3.04 -9.05
N ARG A 167 -20.78 2.92 -10.38
CA ARG A 167 -20.49 1.66 -11.06
C ARG A 167 -18.98 1.43 -11.13
N VAL A 168 -18.51 0.47 -10.36
CA VAL A 168 -17.11 0.01 -10.31
C VAL A 168 -16.89 -1.09 -11.34
N MET A 169 -15.81 -0.96 -12.11
CA MET A 169 -15.36 -1.92 -13.11
C MET A 169 -14.42 -2.95 -12.48
N ASP A 170 -14.66 -4.24 -12.76
CA ASP A 170 -13.73 -5.31 -12.42
C ASP A 170 -12.71 -5.51 -13.56
N ASP A 171 -11.43 -5.69 -13.22
CA ASP A 171 -10.36 -5.81 -14.21
C ASP A 171 -9.84 -7.24 -14.40
N LYS A 172 -10.41 -8.21 -13.69
CA LYS A 172 -10.04 -9.63 -13.72
C LYS A 172 -11.12 -10.47 -14.41
N PHE A 173 -12.39 -10.17 -14.14
CA PHE A 173 -13.52 -10.84 -14.74
C PHE A 173 -14.15 -9.95 -15.79
N ASP A 174 -14.05 -10.39 -17.05
CA ASP A 174 -14.49 -9.60 -18.18
C ASP A 174 -15.94 -9.14 -18.04
N HIS A 175 -16.17 -7.86 -18.33
CA HIS A 175 -17.46 -7.18 -18.27
C HIS A 175 -18.21 -7.23 -16.92
N ARG A 176 -17.59 -7.63 -15.81
CA ARG A 176 -18.23 -7.55 -14.50
C ARG A 176 -18.15 -6.13 -13.95
N THR A 177 -19.28 -5.66 -13.42
CA THR A 177 -19.36 -4.40 -12.71
C THR A 177 -20.12 -4.56 -11.41
N TYR A 178 -19.74 -3.76 -10.42
CA TYR A 178 -20.39 -3.71 -9.12
C TYR A 178 -20.82 -2.28 -8.81
N PHE A 179 -21.68 -2.12 -7.82
CA PHE A 179 -22.19 -0.83 -7.38
C PHE A 179 -21.84 -0.62 -5.91
N VAL A 180 -21.26 0.54 -5.63
CA VAL A 180 -20.91 1.01 -4.27
C VAL A 180 -21.53 2.37 -4.04
N GLN A 181 -21.81 2.73 -2.79
CA GLN A 181 -22.30 4.08 -2.50
C GLN A 181 -21.24 5.11 -2.92
N ALA A 182 -21.66 6.10 -3.70
CA ALA A 182 -20.74 7.05 -4.34
C ALA A 182 -19.97 7.89 -3.31
N GLU A 183 -20.62 8.25 -2.20
CA GLU A 183 -20.01 9.04 -1.12
C GLU A 183 -18.81 8.35 -0.44
N HIS A 184 -18.71 7.03 -0.52
CA HIS A 184 -17.60 6.27 0.07
C HIS A 184 -16.31 6.34 -0.75
N LEU A 185 -16.40 6.82 -2.00
CA LEU A 185 -15.30 6.85 -2.96
C LEU A 185 -14.90 8.27 -3.28
N ARG A 186 -13.59 8.54 -3.22
CA ARG A 186 -13.00 9.78 -3.68
C ARG A 186 -12.42 9.59 -5.07
N LEU A 187 -12.92 10.33 -6.05
CA LEU A 187 -12.31 10.35 -7.37
C LEU A 187 -10.91 10.99 -7.30
N LEU A 188 -9.93 10.33 -7.90
CA LEU A 188 -8.56 10.79 -7.92
C LEU A 188 -8.36 11.79 -9.07
N PRO A 189 -7.93 13.03 -8.77
CA PRO A 189 -7.67 14.01 -9.81
C PRO A 189 -6.35 13.72 -10.55
N GLU A 190 -6.21 14.23 -11.77
CA GLU A 190 -5.04 13.94 -12.63
C GLU A 190 -3.69 14.28 -11.96
N ARG A 191 -3.61 15.42 -11.26
CA ARG A 191 -2.39 15.85 -10.50
C ARG A 191 -1.89 14.80 -9.51
N GLU A 192 -2.82 13.98 -9.04
CA GLU A 192 -2.64 12.96 -8.02
C GLU A 192 -2.25 11.61 -8.65
N LEU A 193 -2.19 11.54 -9.99
CA LEU A 193 -1.74 10.44 -10.84
C LEU A 193 -0.51 10.83 -11.68
N SER A 194 -0.23 12.13 -11.85
CA SER A 194 0.91 12.62 -12.63
C SER A 194 2.25 12.12 -12.09
N PRO A 195 3.25 11.87 -12.97
CA PRO A 195 4.57 11.40 -12.56
C PRO A 195 5.28 12.32 -11.57
N ILE A 196 6.09 11.73 -10.68
CA ILE A 196 6.95 12.45 -9.75
C ILE A 196 8.37 12.51 -10.34
N SER A 197 8.95 13.71 -10.33
CA SER A 197 10.29 13.99 -10.90
C SER A 197 10.41 13.50 -12.35
N PRO A 198 9.55 13.97 -13.29
CA PRO A 198 9.55 13.52 -14.68
C PRO A 198 10.83 13.90 -15.43
N ASP A 199 11.55 14.93 -14.96
CA ASP A 199 12.76 15.45 -15.61
C ASP A 199 14.04 14.68 -15.26
N VAL A 200 13.97 13.75 -14.29
CA VAL A 200 15.12 12.91 -13.91
C VAL A 200 15.26 11.78 -14.92
N PRO A 201 16.41 11.64 -15.62
CA PRO A 201 16.62 10.58 -16.58
C PRO A 201 16.46 9.19 -15.97
N LEU A 202 15.89 8.24 -16.72
CA LEU A 202 15.60 6.90 -16.22
C LEU A 202 16.83 6.16 -15.68
N ARG A 203 18.00 6.35 -16.31
CA ARG A 203 19.28 5.77 -15.86
C ARG A 203 19.71 6.25 -14.47
N ASP A 204 19.21 7.39 -14.05
CA ASP A 204 19.52 8.04 -12.78
C ASP A 204 18.42 7.78 -11.74
N LYS A 205 17.39 6.98 -12.07
CA LYS A 205 16.36 6.46 -11.15
C LYS A 205 16.59 4.98 -10.86
N ARG A 206 16.62 4.62 -9.58
CA ARG A 206 16.76 3.22 -9.13
C ARG A 206 15.99 2.94 -7.85
N LEU A 207 15.40 1.76 -7.74
CA LEU A 207 14.90 1.16 -6.51
C LEU A 207 15.91 0.14 -5.98
N GLU A 208 16.12 0.14 -4.67
CA GLU A 208 16.85 -0.90 -3.95
C GLU A 208 15.93 -1.50 -2.88
N VAL A 209 15.67 -2.80 -2.95
CA VAL A 209 14.93 -3.54 -1.92
C VAL A 209 15.93 -4.35 -1.12
N ARG A 210 15.95 -4.14 0.19
CA ARG A 210 16.76 -4.92 1.13
C ARG A 210 15.85 -5.87 1.88
N ILE A 211 15.94 -7.16 1.55
CA ILE A 211 15.06 -8.18 2.14
C ILE A 211 15.35 -8.34 3.64
N GLN A 212 16.62 -8.47 4.05
CA GLN A 212 16.96 -8.54 5.48
C GLN A 212 16.48 -7.34 6.31
N ASP A 213 16.58 -6.13 5.75
CA ASP A 213 16.18 -4.91 6.46
C ASP A 213 14.67 -4.62 6.32
N GLN A 214 13.99 -5.29 5.40
CA GLN A 214 12.59 -5.02 5.03
C GLN A 214 12.35 -3.55 4.67
N LEU A 215 13.21 -3.03 3.80
CA LEU A 215 13.17 -1.66 3.32
C LEU A 215 13.18 -1.61 1.79
N VAL A 216 12.54 -0.57 1.25
CA VAL A 216 12.77 -0.09 -0.12
C VAL A 216 13.32 1.32 -0.07
N ILE A 217 14.33 1.58 -0.90
CA ILE A 217 14.95 2.89 -1.08
C ILE A 217 14.83 3.28 -2.54
N ALA A 218 14.32 4.48 -2.83
CA ALA A 218 14.33 5.05 -4.16
C ALA A 218 15.43 6.11 -4.26
N TYR A 219 16.20 6.09 -5.34
CA TYR A 219 17.32 6.99 -5.58
C TYR A 219 17.13 7.83 -6.83
N GLU A 220 17.54 9.10 -6.77
CA GLU A 220 17.75 9.99 -7.90
C GLU A 220 19.20 10.45 -7.90
N TYR A 221 19.92 10.28 -9.01
CA TYR A 221 21.36 10.62 -9.13
C TYR A 221 22.25 10.00 -8.04
N GLY A 222 21.81 8.88 -7.45
CA GLY A 222 22.50 8.21 -6.35
C GLY A 222 22.10 8.67 -4.94
N ASP A 223 21.29 9.73 -4.82
CA ASP A 223 20.79 10.23 -3.53
C ASP A 223 19.40 9.65 -3.20
N PRO A 224 19.16 9.21 -1.95
CA PRO A 224 17.86 8.65 -1.56
C PRO A 224 16.77 9.73 -1.51
N VAL A 225 15.66 9.48 -2.21
CA VAL A 225 14.47 10.36 -2.27
C VAL A 225 13.24 9.76 -1.58
N LEU A 226 13.23 8.44 -1.38
CA LEU A 226 12.26 7.71 -0.56
C LEU A 226 12.99 6.63 0.24
N LEU A 227 12.60 6.46 1.49
CA LEU A 227 12.87 5.27 2.30
C LEU A 227 11.56 4.84 2.95
N ALA A 228 11.16 3.59 2.73
CA ALA A 228 9.90 3.05 3.26
C ALA A 228 10.09 1.61 3.78
N GLN A 229 9.41 1.28 4.87
CA GLN A 229 9.28 -0.11 5.32
C GLN A 229 8.39 -0.89 4.36
N VAL A 230 8.78 -2.13 4.11
CA VAL A 230 8.05 -3.05 3.24
C VAL A 230 7.77 -4.36 3.96
N ALA A 231 6.92 -5.19 3.36
CA ALA A 231 6.79 -6.59 3.73
C ALA A 231 6.99 -7.45 2.48
N THR A 232 8.14 -8.11 2.39
CA THR A 232 8.47 -8.99 1.26
C THR A 232 7.86 -10.38 1.45
N GLY A 233 8.20 -11.28 0.54
CA GLY A 233 7.79 -12.67 0.53
C GLY A 233 8.18 -13.46 1.79
N ASP A 234 7.20 -14.10 2.42
CA ASP A 234 7.42 -14.95 3.60
C ASP A 234 7.86 -16.36 3.20
N GLU A 235 9.13 -16.47 2.81
CA GLU A 235 9.78 -17.73 2.42
C GLU A 235 9.80 -18.75 3.56
N ALA A 236 9.81 -18.28 4.82
CA ALA A 236 9.78 -19.15 6.00
C ALA A 236 8.43 -19.86 6.16
N ALA A 237 7.32 -19.17 5.85
CA ALA A 237 5.99 -19.78 5.83
C ALA A 237 5.79 -20.70 4.62
N ASN A 238 6.29 -20.32 3.45
CA ASN A 238 6.23 -21.12 2.24
C ASN A 238 7.39 -20.77 1.29
N PRO A 239 8.25 -21.74 0.91
CA PRO A 239 9.37 -21.50 0.00
C PRO A 239 8.98 -20.90 -1.37
N ASN A 240 7.75 -21.12 -1.83
CA ASN A 240 7.25 -20.56 -3.09
C ASN A 240 6.91 -19.06 -2.99
N TRP A 241 6.88 -18.51 -1.78
CA TRP A 241 6.55 -17.10 -1.55
C TRP A 241 7.78 -16.21 -1.51
N ARG A 242 8.96 -16.73 -1.87
CA ARG A 242 10.20 -15.96 -1.90
C ARG A 242 10.12 -14.77 -2.87
N THR A 243 10.51 -13.58 -2.40
CA THR A 243 10.80 -12.45 -3.30
C THR A 243 12.15 -12.70 -4.00
N PRO A 244 12.23 -12.64 -5.34
CA PRO A 244 13.45 -12.98 -6.06
C PRO A 244 14.54 -11.92 -5.88
N VAL A 245 15.76 -12.37 -5.59
CA VAL A 245 16.97 -11.53 -5.52
C VAL A 245 17.56 -11.36 -6.91
N GLY A 246 18.03 -10.15 -7.24
CA GLY A 246 18.62 -9.83 -8.54
C GLY A 246 18.30 -8.41 -9.01
N SER A 247 18.65 -8.12 -10.25
CA SER A 247 18.36 -6.84 -10.91
C SER A 247 17.23 -7.02 -11.91
N PHE A 248 16.23 -6.14 -11.82
CA PHE A 248 15.01 -6.16 -12.61
C PHE A 248 14.69 -4.76 -13.12
N GLN A 249 13.64 -4.65 -13.93
CA GLN A 249 13.03 -3.38 -14.30
C GLN A 249 11.52 -3.48 -14.11
N THR A 250 10.91 -2.40 -13.63
CA THR A 250 9.46 -2.27 -13.74
C THR A 250 9.07 -2.21 -15.21
N TYR A 251 8.00 -2.89 -15.60
CA TYR A 251 7.63 -2.97 -17.03
C TYR A 251 6.11 -2.89 -17.25
N TYR A 252 5.33 -3.21 -16.22
CA TYR A 252 3.88 -3.22 -16.29
C TYR A 252 3.29 -2.62 -15.03
N LYS A 253 2.40 -1.64 -15.19
CA LYS A 253 1.83 -0.89 -14.08
C LYS A 253 0.33 -0.73 -14.23
N ARG A 254 -0.38 -0.83 -13.11
CA ARG A 254 -1.82 -0.58 -12.99
C ARG A 254 -2.14 0.09 -11.67
N ALA A 255 -2.98 1.12 -11.69
CA ALA A 255 -3.33 1.81 -10.46
C ALA A 255 -4.29 0.99 -9.57
N SER A 256 -5.04 0.05 -10.16
CA SER A 256 -5.95 -0.88 -9.48
C SER A 256 -5.83 -2.26 -10.11
N ARG A 257 -5.84 -3.32 -9.29
CA ARG A 257 -5.85 -4.72 -9.73
C ARG A 257 -6.66 -5.59 -8.79
N HIS A 258 -7.56 -6.40 -9.34
CA HIS A 258 -8.13 -7.54 -8.65
C HIS A 258 -7.13 -8.71 -8.67
N MET A 259 -6.51 -9.00 -7.54
CA MET A 259 -5.51 -10.06 -7.39
C MET A 259 -6.15 -11.31 -6.79
N ILE A 260 -6.04 -12.42 -7.52
CA ILE A 260 -6.58 -13.72 -7.12
C ILE A 260 -5.45 -14.73 -7.17
N ALA A 261 -5.34 -15.58 -6.15
CA ALA A 261 -4.36 -16.67 -6.15
C ALA A 261 -4.58 -17.57 -7.37
N GLY A 262 -3.55 -17.73 -8.20
CA GLY A 262 -3.63 -18.55 -9.42
C GLY A 262 -3.72 -20.05 -9.15
N ASN A 263 -3.28 -20.49 -7.98
CA ASN A 263 -3.38 -21.85 -7.46
C ASN A 263 -3.07 -21.85 -5.95
N LEU A 264 -3.33 -22.98 -5.29
CA LEU A 264 -3.12 -23.14 -3.84
C LEU A 264 -1.65 -22.99 -3.41
N ALA A 265 -0.68 -23.32 -4.26
CA ALA A 265 0.75 -23.17 -3.92
C ALA A 265 1.13 -21.68 -3.77
N LEU A 266 0.42 -20.79 -4.47
CA LEU A 266 0.54 -19.34 -4.40
C LEU A 266 -0.41 -18.72 -3.36
N GLY A 267 -1.07 -19.53 -2.52
CA GLY A 267 -1.98 -19.08 -1.46
C GLY A 267 -3.48 -19.26 -1.80
N ASN A 268 -4.33 -18.66 -0.98
CA ASN A 268 -5.78 -18.64 -1.16
C ASN A 268 -6.30 -17.24 -0.82
N TYR A 269 -6.37 -16.37 -1.82
CA TYR A 269 -6.83 -14.99 -1.65
C TYR A 269 -7.61 -14.52 -2.88
N ASP A 270 -8.56 -13.62 -2.62
CA ASP A 270 -9.36 -12.89 -3.61
C ASP A 270 -9.42 -11.42 -3.15
N LEU A 271 -8.59 -10.57 -3.75
CA LEU A 271 -8.29 -9.21 -3.27
C LEU A 271 -8.67 -8.18 -4.33
N PRO A 272 -9.88 -7.59 -4.27
CA PRO A 272 -10.31 -6.57 -5.22
C PRO A 272 -9.65 -5.23 -4.94
N GLY A 273 -9.26 -4.53 -6.01
CA GLY A 273 -8.78 -3.15 -5.92
C GLY A 273 -7.43 -2.98 -5.21
N VAL A 274 -6.53 -3.98 -5.31
CA VAL A 274 -5.14 -3.84 -4.86
C VAL A 274 -4.52 -2.61 -5.54
N PRO A 275 -4.07 -1.63 -4.75
CA PRO A 275 -3.73 -0.32 -5.31
C PRO A 275 -2.26 -0.23 -5.72
N TRP A 276 -1.99 0.61 -6.72
CA TRP A 276 -0.65 1.10 -7.07
C TRP A 276 0.37 0.01 -7.45
N VAL A 277 -0.01 -0.87 -8.37
CA VAL A 277 0.76 -2.07 -8.73
C VAL A 277 1.85 -1.76 -9.76
N CYS A 278 3.09 -2.13 -9.45
CA CYS A 278 4.27 -2.05 -10.32
C CYS A 278 4.96 -3.41 -10.43
N TYR A 279 4.73 -4.13 -11.52
CA TYR A 279 5.35 -5.42 -11.79
C TYR A 279 6.80 -5.26 -12.23
N PHE A 280 7.68 -6.10 -11.69
CA PHE A 280 9.11 -6.17 -12.04
C PHE A 280 9.56 -7.56 -12.49
N THR A 281 8.67 -8.55 -12.47
CA THR A 281 8.89 -9.86 -13.13
C THR A 281 7.66 -10.33 -13.90
N ASN A 282 7.85 -11.12 -14.94
CA ASN A 282 6.77 -11.79 -15.68
C ASN A 282 6.06 -12.89 -14.87
N LEU A 283 6.60 -13.29 -13.72
CA LEU A 283 6.00 -14.25 -12.78
C LEU A 283 4.97 -13.60 -11.85
N GLY A 284 4.78 -12.28 -11.93
CA GLY A 284 3.77 -11.55 -11.16
C GLY A 284 4.27 -10.88 -9.88
N HIS A 285 5.58 -10.93 -9.59
CA HIS A 285 6.15 -10.14 -8.48
C HIS A 285 6.03 -8.64 -8.78
N ALA A 286 5.48 -7.90 -7.82
CA ALA A 286 5.20 -6.49 -7.94
C ALA A 286 5.41 -5.74 -6.62
N PHE A 287 5.65 -4.44 -6.73
CA PHE A 287 5.36 -3.49 -5.65
C PHE A 287 3.87 -3.16 -5.69
N HIS A 288 3.20 -3.10 -4.55
CA HIS A 288 1.83 -2.59 -4.48
C HIS A 288 1.45 -2.17 -3.05
N GLY A 289 0.40 -1.36 -2.94
CA GLY A 289 -0.17 -1.00 -1.65
C GLY A 289 -0.90 -2.19 -1.04
N THR A 290 -0.94 -2.25 0.29
CA THR A 290 -1.55 -3.35 1.02
C THR A 290 -2.52 -2.84 2.07
N TYR A 291 -3.78 -3.30 1.99
CA TYR A 291 -4.84 -2.95 2.94
C TYR A 291 -5.20 -4.10 3.91
N TRP A 292 -4.67 -5.32 3.70
CA TRP A 292 -5.03 -6.52 4.47
C TRP A 292 -4.06 -6.86 5.62
N HIS A 293 -2.99 -6.08 5.80
CA HIS A 293 -2.15 -6.10 7.00
C HIS A 293 -1.44 -4.75 7.16
N ASN A 294 -0.93 -4.47 8.36
CA ASN A 294 -0.20 -3.23 8.67
C ASN A 294 1.19 -3.52 9.27
N ASP A 295 1.74 -4.69 8.98
CA ASP A 295 2.91 -5.22 9.69
C ASP A 295 4.17 -5.17 8.81
N PHE A 296 4.49 -3.95 8.37
CA PHE A 296 5.66 -3.65 7.54
C PHE A 296 6.94 -3.67 8.39
N GLY A 297 8.05 -4.11 7.81
CA GLY A 297 9.30 -4.37 8.53
C GLY A 297 9.56 -5.85 8.81
N ARG A 298 8.66 -6.76 8.38
CA ARG A 298 8.87 -8.20 8.33
C ARG A 298 8.23 -8.84 7.08
N PRO A 299 8.74 -9.99 6.60
CA PRO A 299 8.10 -10.74 5.52
C PRO A 299 6.65 -11.14 5.86
N ARG A 300 5.71 -10.91 4.92
CA ARG A 300 4.27 -11.24 5.06
C ARG A 300 3.60 -11.59 3.72
N SER A 301 4.27 -11.38 2.59
CA SER A 301 3.66 -11.48 1.27
C SER A 301 3.84 -12.87 0.64
N HIS A 302 3.19 -13.09 -0.50
CA HIS A 302 3.35 -14.29 -1.33
C HIS A 302 4.42 -14.09 -2.44
N GLY A 303 5.36 -13.17 -2.24
CA GLY A 303 6.46 -12.86 -3.16
C GLY A 303 6.54 -11.39 -3.58
N CYS A 304 5.41 -10.67 -3.57
CA CYS A 304 5.36 -9.23 -3.82
C CYS A 304 6.10 -8.41 -2.76
N VAL A 305 6.42 -7.16 -3.08
CA VAL A 305 6.92 -6.19 -2.11
C VAL A 305 5.73 -5.34 -1.67
N ASN A 306 5.15 -5.67 -0.51
CA ASN A 306 4.01 -4.95 0.05
C ASN A 306 4.48 -3.60 0.64
N LEU A 307 3.75 -2.52 0.34
CA LEU A 307 3.97 -1.21 0.94
C LEU A 307 2.69 -0.66 1.58
N LYS A 308 2.85 0.34 2.45
CA LYS A 308 1.73 1.20 2.85
C LYS A 308 1.13 1.84 1.59
N PRO A 309 -0.20 2.00 1.50
CA PRO A 309 -0.83 2.53 0.29
C PRO A 309 -0.27 3.88 -0.19
N ASP A 310 0.05 4.79 0.72
CA ASP A 310 0.65 6.09 0.38
C ASP A 310 2.07 5.95 -0.21
N ASP A 311 2.90 5.08 0.35
CA ASP A 311 4.25 4.80 -0.16
C ASP A 311 4.19 4.11 -1.53
N ALA A 312 3.26 3.15 -1.69
CA ALA A 312 3.01 2.49 -2.97
C ALA A 312 2.57 3.48 -4.04
N ARG A 313 1.69 4.42 -3.67
CA ARG A 313 1.21 5.48 -4.56
C ARG A 313 2.33 6.39 -5.00
N TRP A 314 3.19 6.81 -4.07
CA TRP A 314 4.37 7.60 -4.38
C TRP A 314 5.27 6.85 -5.36
N LEU A 315 5.59 5.57 -5.07
CA LEU A 315 6.44 4.72 -5.91
C LEU A 315 5.81 4.51 -7.29
N PHE A 316 4.51 4.28 -7.37
CA PHE A 316 3.78 4.15 -8.63
C PHE A 316 3.86 5.41 -9.49
N ARG A 317 3.81 6.60 -8.89
CA ARG A 317 3.96 7.85 -9.65
C ARG A 317 5.42 8.16 -10.01
N TRP A 318 6.36 7.71 -9.20
CA TRP A 318 7.79 7.99 -9.39
C TRP A 318 8.48 7.03 -10.38
N THR A 319 8.03 5.79 -10.44
CA THR A 319 8.59 4.75 -11.33
C THR A 319 8.07 4.85 -12.76
N MET A 320 8.82 4.29 -13.70
CA MET A 320 8.44 4.13 -15.10
C MET A 320 7.96 2.68 -15.38
N PRO A 321 7.10 2.45 -16.39
CA PRO A 321 6.52 3.46 -17.26
C PRO A 321 5.46 4.32 -16.55
N ALA A 322 5.36 5.59 -16.93
CA ALA A 322 4.29 6.46 -16.46
C ALA A 322 2.94 5.97 -17.01
N VAL A 323 1.94 5.84 -16.13
CA VAL A 323 0.57 5.48 -16.53
C VAL A 323 -0.20 6.77 -16.74
N PRO A 324 -0.71 7.08 -17.95
CA PRO A 324 -1.56 8.25 -18.16
C PRO A 324 -2.81 8.19 -17.27
N PRO A 325 -3.32 9.33 -16.75
CA PRO A 325 -4.47 9.36 -15.84
C PRO A 325 -5.72 8.66 -16.37
N GLU A 326 -5.93 8.66 -17.68
CA GLU A 326 -7.08 8.07 -18.37
C GLU A 326 -6.89 6.58 -18.73
N ARG A 327 -5.75 5.98 -18.38
CA ARG A 327 -5.40 4.60 -18.70
C ARG A 327 -5.40 3.72 -17.45
N GLN A 328 -6.05 2.57 -17.55
CA GLN A 328 -6.07 1.58 -16.47
C GLN A 328 -4.74 0.86 -16.27
N LEU A 329 -3.91 0.83 -17.31
CA LEU A 329 -2.63 0.14 -17.32
C LEU A 329 -1.66 0.75 -18.33
N LYS A 330 -0.38 0.47 -18.14
CA LYS A 330 0.67 0.71 -19.12
C LYS A 330 1.69 -0.43 -19.08
N TYR A 331 2.06 -0.91 -20.26
CA TYR A 331 3.19 -1.80 -20.50
C TYR A 331 4.28 -1.02 -21.23
N ASP A 332 5.53 -1.27 -20.87
CA ASP A 332 6.69 -0.77 -21.58
C ASP A 332 7.91 -1.66 -21.32
N PHE A 333 8.86 -1.67 -22.27
CA PHE A 333 10.10 -2.41 -22.12
C PHE A 333 11.17 -1.60 -21.37
N GLU A 334 10.99 -0.28 -21.29
CA GLU A 334 11.84 0.61 -20.51
C GLU A 334 11.13 1.06 -19.23
N GLY A 335 11.67 0.65 -18.08
CA GLY A 335 11.20 1.16 -16.81
C GLY A 335 12.30 1.23 -15.75
N THR A 336 11.89 1.53 -14.53
CA THR A 336 12.82 1.86 -13.45
C THR A 336 13.58 0.62 -12.99
N TRP A 337 14.89 0.74 -12.86
CA TRP A 337 15.74 -0.33 -12.34
C TRP A 337 15.38 -0.67 -10.89
N VAL A 338 15.35 -1.96 -10.59
CA VAL A 338 15.03 -2.53 -9.29
C VAL A 338 16.12 -3.52 -8.91
N ASP A 339 16.95 -3.17 -7.94
CA ASP A 339 17.92 -4.09 -7.35
C ASP A 339 17.33 -4.67 -6.07
N ILE A 340 17.17 -5.99 -6.01
CA ILE A 340 16.70 -6.70 -4.82
C ILE A 340 17.87 -7.46 -4.24
N VAL A 341 18.25 -7.13 -3.01
CA VAL A 341 19.36 -7.74 -2.27
C VAL A 341 18.83 -8.49 -1.05
N ALA A 342 19.46 -9.63 -0.78
CA ALA A 342 19.11 -10.50 0.33
C ALA A 342 19.42 -9.86 1.67
#